data_AF-A0A1M4ISL9-F1
#
_entry.id   AF-A0A1M4ISL9-F1
#
_cell.length_a   1.000
_cell.length_b   1.000
_cell.length_c   1.000
_cell.angle_alpha   90.00
_cell.angle_beta   90.00
_cell.angle_gamma   90.00
#
_symmetry.space_group_name_H-M   'P 1'
#
loop_
_entity.id
_entity.type
_entity.pdbx_description
1 polymer ?
#
loop_
_entity_poly.entity_id
_entity_poly.type
_entity_poly.pdbx_seq_one_letter_code
_entity_poly.pdbx_strand_id
1 'polypeptide(L)'
;MGICWSKSSVSSRHPTSATEAPSRASTASGSDSSSPMQSPELSSLRVSLGTRPKALRRGGDTTLEQHQIQQAAYHMGAYVVGDEVTSPKRLATAGQTVHDVRLLLKHGRGNVKADDIPSYGHNGIGSSVAKMATGGGSSKVARAVVMGAAVCDQQAPLTAMVHAPHMAANEQSVTFEARVPMKEIKDEGNEIPVRTKHTWNELQRISRDPTSTVVMDAWANGPAVRLKDSAWNAEPATKGAWSMDKSRAELLKERIEGLVPLIHPDHDSVTAANLRCRRNAPVSWEKYAESQVISAEFANSVRNALSCVPAPQQREIASRMIQEAYGTDPGSHAHQDAVESVLVAANHLDSLTRPAVVPPEY
;
A
#
# COMPACT_ATOMS: atom_id res chain seq x y z
N MET A 1 58.66 9.41 15.12
CA MET A 1 58.84 10.10 16.42
C MET A 1 57.49 10.70 16.81
N GLY A 2 56.97 10.57 18.03
CA GLY A 2 57.43 9.82 19.20
C GLY A 2 56.24 9.21 19.96
N ILE A 3 56.49 8.33 20.93
CA ILE A 3 55.45 7.60 21.68
C ILE A 3 55.12 8.35 22.97
N CYS A 4 53.83 8.33 23.37
CA CYS A 4 53.45 8.44 24.79
C CYS A 4 52.45 7.33 25.15
N TRP A 5 52.68 6.70 26.30
CA TRP A 5 51.83 5.71 26.97
C TRP A 5 51.58 6.19 28.40
N SER A 6 50.47 5.77 29.01
CA SER A 6 50.35 5.74 30.47
C SER A 6 49.48 4.57 30.94
N LYS A 7 49.85 4.00 32.09
CA LYS A 7 49.34 2.75 32.69
C LYS A 7 49.54 2.82 34.22
N SER A 8 48.76 2.17 35.07
CA SER A 8 47.43 1.52 34.96
C SER A 8 46.97 1.19 36.39
N SER A 9 45.67 1.03 36.64
CA SER A 9 45.17 0.51 37.92
C SER A 9 44.31 -0.75 37.74
N VAL A 10 44.78 -1.84 38.35
CA VAL A 10 44.02 -3.04 38.65
C VAL A 10 43.96 -3.12 40.18
N SER A 11 42.82 -3.54 40.72
CA SER A 11 42.73 -4.00 42.11
C SER A 11 41.90 -5.28 42.15
N SER A 12 42.34 -6.25 42.94
CA SER A 12 41.80 -7.61 43.01
C SER A 12 41.57 -8.03 44.46
N ARG A 13 40.56 -8.90 44.69
CA ARG A 13 40.45 -9.78 45.87
C ARG A 13 39.37 -10.86 45.71
N HIS A 14 39.81 -12.11 45.81
CA HIS A 14 39.08 -13.36 46.12
C HIS A 14 39.54 -13.84 47.53
N PRO A 15 39.14 -15.01 48.09
CA PRO A 15 38.18 -16.06 47.64
C PRO A 15 36.79 -15.91 48.34
N THR A 16 36.08 -16.81 49.05
CA THR A 16 36.16 -18.20 49.60
C THR A 16 34.72 -18.67 49.92
N SER A 17 34.31 -19.94 50.03
CA SER A 17 34.82 -21.27 49.59
C SER A 17 33.82 -22.39 49.98
N ALA A 18 33.94 -23.60 49.42
CA ALA A 18 33.11 -24.82 49.64
C ALA A 18 31.69 -24.75 49.02
N THR A 19 31.14 -25.72 48.27
CA THR A 19 31.27 -27.21 48.16
C THR A 19 30.27 -27.97 49.03
N GLU A 20 29.18 -28.49 48.43
CA GLU A 20 28.75 -29.88 48.62
C GLU A 20 27.72 -30.38 47.57
N ALA A 21 27.79 -31.68 47.29
CA ALA A 21 26.88 -32.54 46.51
C ALA A 21 27.21 -34.00 46.95
N PRO A 22 26.34 -35.03 46.82
CA PRO A 22 25.26 -35.21 45.83
C PRO A 22 23.92 -35.73 46.43
N SER A 23 22.89 -36.13 45.67
CA SER A 23 22.72 -37.55 45.27
C SER A 23 21.50 -37.85 44.37
N ARG A 24 21.70 -38.80 43.43
CA ARG A 24 20.74 -39.75 42.80
C ARG A 24 19.32 -39.30 42.36
N ALA A 25 19.23 -39.03 41.06
CA ALA A 25 18.53 -39.87 40.06
C ALA A 25 17.09 -40.40 40.29
N SER A 26 16.23 -40.11 39.31
CA SER A 26 15.24 -41.06 38.77
C SER A 26 15.08 -40.83 37.27
N THR A 27 15.05 -41.91 36.48
CA THR A 27 14.96 -41.87 35.01
C THR A 27 13.54 -42.07 34.52
N ALA A 28 13.06 -41.21 33.63
CA ALA A 28 11.90 -41.48 32.79
C ALA A 28 12.14 -40.90 31.38
N SER A 29 12.26 -41.78 30.38
CA SER A 29 12.42 -41.38 28.97
C SER A 29 11.09 -40.88 28.41
N GLY A 30 11.11 -39.77 27.66
CA GLY A 30 9.87 -39.13 27.20
C GLY A 30 10.04 -38.16 26.03
N SER A 31 10.33 -38.72 24.85
CA SER A 31 10.11 -38.14 23.51
C SER A 31 10.67 -36.76 23.17
N ASP A 32 11.54 -36.70 22.16
CA ASP A 32 11.84 -35.46 21.45
C ASP A 32 10.56 -34.80 20.91
N SER A 33 10.38 -33.52 21.20
CA SER A 33 9.34 -32.67 20.62
C SER A 33 9.86 -31.24 20.54
N SER A 34 10.73 -31.02 19.56
CA SER A 34 11.40 -29.76 19.23
C SER A 34 10.45 -28.73 18.62
N SER A 35 9.34 -28.44 19.29
CA SER A 35 8.54 -27.25 19.07
C SER A 35 9.41 -26.01 19.34
N PRO A 36 9.72 -25.16 18.35
CA PRO A 36 10.50 -23.96 18.60
C PRO A 36 9.69 -23.03 19.51
N MET A 37 10.27 -22.65 20.66
CA MET A 37 9.67 -21.70 21.57
C MET A 37 9.43 -20.37 20.83
N GLN A 38 8.16 -20.03 20.58
CA GLN A 38 7.80 -18.68 20.19
C GLN A 38 7.95 -17.79 21.43
N SER A 39 9.11 -17.14 21.58
CA SER A 39 9.38 -16.20 22.66
C SER A 39 8.24 -15.18 22.76
N PRO A 40 7.55 -15.05 23.92
CA PRO A 40 6.34 -14.23 24.03
C PRO A 40 6.51 -12.79 23.54
N GLU A 41 7.70 -12.21 23.74
CA GLU A 41 8.09 -10.86 23.32
C GLU A 41 8.00 -10.63 21.80
N LEU A 42 8.20 -11.67 20.98
CA LEU A 42 8.08 -11.57 19.51
C LEU A 42 6.61 -11.55 19.04
N SER A 43 5.69 -12.13 19.81
CA SER A 43 4.25 -12.08 19.49
C SER A 43 3.64 -10.71 19.78
N SER A 44 4.20 -9.95 20.73
CA SER A 44 3.81 -8.55 21.00
C SER A 44 4.28 -7.54 19.95
N LEU A 45 5.23 -7.89 19.08
CA LEU A 45 5.82 -6.99 18.07
C LEU A 45 5.18 -7.06 16.68
N ARG A 46 4.11 -7.86 16.49
CA ARG A 46 3.46 -8.01 15.18
C ARG A 46 2.72 -6.73 14.74
N VAL A 47 3.18 -6.14 13.64
CA VAL A 47 2.46 -5.07 12.94
C VAL A 47 1.18 -5.64 12.30
N SER A 48 0.13 -4.82 12.18
CA SER A 48 -1.12 -5.17 11.50
C SER A 48 -1.25 -4.35 10.22
N LEU A 49 -1.03 -4.95 9.06
CA LEU A 49 -1.15 -4.27 7.77
C LEU A 49 -2.61 -4.01 7.41
N GLY A 50 -2.95 -2.74 7.21
CA GLY A 50 -4.25 -2.29 6.70
C GLY A 50 -5.45 -2.50 7.62
N THR A 51 -6.60 -2.04 7.13
CA THR A 51 -7.87 -2.00 7.84
C THR A 51 -8.44 -3.40 7.97
N ARG A 52 -8.70 -3.87 9.20
CA ARG A 52 -9.29 -5.21 9.42
C ARG A 52 -10.74 -5.24 8.92
N PRO A 53 -11.29 -6.39 8.46
CA PRO A 53 -12.68 -6.48 7.99
C PRO A 53 -13.73 -6.00 9.01
N LYS A 54 -13.48 -6.17 10.32
CA LYS A 54 -14.34 -5.67 11.40
C LYS A 54 -14.21 -4.15 11.67
N ALA A 55 -13.18 -3.51 11.13
CA ALA A 55 -12.93 -2.07 11.23
C ALA A 55 -13.39 -1.30 9.98
N LEU A 56 -13.73 -1.99 8.88
CA LEU A 56 -14.48 -1.40 7.75
C LEU A 56 -15.89 -1.01 8.21
N ARG A 57 -16.02 0.20 8.77
CA ARG A 57 -17.32 0.79 9.10
C ARG A 57 -18.16 0.91 7.83
N ARG A 58 -19.44 0.55 7.94
CA ARG A 58 -20.49 0.81 6.97
C ARG A 58 -21.76 1.17 7.72
N GLY A 59 -22.38 2.30 7.36
CA GLY A 59 -23.48 2.92 8.11
C GLY A 59 -23.05 3.72 9.33
N GLY A 60 -23.98 4.58 9.77
CA GLY A 60 -23.79 5.57 10.84
C GLY A 60 -23.30 6.92 10.33
N ASP A 61 -23.47 7.96 11.17
CA ASP A 61 -23.33 9.38 10.81
C ASP A 61 -21.87 9.87 10.80
N THR A 62 -20.92 9.01 10.44
CA THR A 62 -19.50 9.36 10.39
C THR A 62 -19.17 10.06 9.07
N THR A 63 -18.53 11.22 9.12
CA THR A 63 -18.02 11.94 7.94
C THR A 63 -17.14 11.03 7.09
N LEU A 64 -17.36 11.02 5.77
CA LEU A 64 -16.53 10.23 4.86
C LEU A 64 -15.11 10.82 4.75
N GLU A 65 -14.12 9.94 4.73
CA GLU A 65 -12.73 10.31 4.47
C GLU A 65 -12.48 10.58 2.98
N GLN A 66 -11.42 11.33 2.64
CA GLN A 66 -11.20 11.84 1.28
C GLN A 66 -11.13 10.74 0.20
N HIS A 67 -10.56 9.56 0.49
CA HIS A 67 -10.55 8.43 -0.45
C HIS A 67 -11.93 7.77 -0.60
N GLN A 68 -12.80 7.86 0.42
CA GLN A 68 -14.17 7.36 0.35
C GLN A 68 -15.02 8.29 -0.53
N ILE A 69 -14.84 9.62 -0.40
CA ILE A 69 -15.40 10.64 -1.30
C ILE A 69 -14.95 10.39 -2.74
N GLN A 70 -13.64 10.22 -2.98
CA GLN A 70 -13.11 9.90 -4.32
C GLN A 70 -13.68 8.59 -4.90
N GLN A 71 -13.85 7.57 -4.05
CA GLN A 71 -14.35 6.27 -4.48
C GLN A 71 -15.86 6.29 -4.80
N ALA A 72 -16.64 7.09 -4.05
CA ALA A 72 -18.05 7.38 -4.35
C ALA A 72 -18.22 8.28 -5.59
N ALA A 73 -17.29 9.22 -5.83
CA ALA A 73 -17.27 10.05 -7.04
C ALA A 73 -16.99 9.24 -8.31
N TYR A 74 -16.05 8.29 -8.26
CA TYR A 74 -15.87 7.33 -9.36
C TYR A 74 -17.11 6.44 -9.54
N HIS A 75 -17.76 6.01 -8.45
CA HIS A 75 -19.00 5.22 -8.51
C HIS A 75 -20.13 5.99 -9.21
N MET A 76 -20.31 7.27 -8.84
CA MET A 76 -21.20 8.20 -9.54
C MET A 76 -20.85 8.35 -11.02
N GLY A 77 -19.56 8.47 -11.35
CA GLY A 77 -19.09 8.53 -12.73
C GLY A 77 -19.56 7.34 -13.56
N ALA A 78 -19.38 6.12 -13.06
CA ALA A 78 -19.83 4.90 -13.72
C ALA A 78 -21.36 4.88 -13.90
N TYR A 79 -22.13 5.35 -12.91
CA TYR A 79 -23.59 5.44 -13.00
C TYR A 79 -24.04 6.42 -14.10
N VAL A 80 -23.51 7.65 -14.14
CA VAL A 80 -24.00 8.69 -15.06
C VAL A 80 -23.66 8.45 -16.52
N VAL A 81 -22.64 7.62 -16.82
CA VAL A 81 -22.37 7.14 -18.20
C VAL A 81 -23.19 5.90 -18.58
N GLY A 82 -24.18 5.51 -17.77
CA GLY A 82 -25.12 4.42 -18.06
C GLY A 82 -24.59 3.02 -17.77
N ASP A 83 -23.61 2.89 -16.88
CA ASP A 83 -22.76 1.71 -16.75
C ASP A 83 -22.47 1.39 -15.26
N GLU A 84 -23.54 1.14 -14.51
CA GLU A 84 -23.58 0.99 -13.06
C GLU A 84 -22.62 -0.11 -12.51
N VAL A 85 -22.06 0.12 -11.32
CA VAL A 85 -21.12 -0.85 -10.70
C VAL A 85 -21.90 -1.94 -9.96
N THR A 86 -21.95 -3.14 -10.52
CA THR A 86 -22.68 -4.31 -9.97
C THR A 86 -22.21 -4.84 -8.61
N SER A 87 -21.25 -4.20 -7.94
CA SER A 87 -20.79 -4.54 -6.59
C SER A 87 -20.12 -3.33 -5.88
N PRO A 88 -20.86 -2.26 -5.53
CA PRO A 88 -20.27 -1.01 -5.00
C PRO A 88 -19.45 -1.24 -3.74
N LYS A 89 -19.95 -2.10 -2.83
CA LYS A 89 -19.28 -2.48 -1.57
C LYS A 89 -17.94 -3.19 -1.78
N ARG A 90 -17.76 -3.94 -2.88
CA ARG A 90 -16.45 -4.55 -3.23
C ARG A 90 -15.45 -3.48 -3.63
N LEU A 91 -15.89 -2.59 -4.51
CA LEU A 91 -15.09 -1.46 -5.00
C LEU A 91 -14.69 -0.52 -3.85
N ALA A 92 -15.63 -0.20 -2.94
CA ALA A 92 -15.38 0.61 -1.74
C ALA A 92 -14.26 0.02 -0.86
N THR A 93 -14.21 -1.30 -0.71
CA THR A 93 -13.17 -2.00 0.07
C THR A 93 -11.84 -2.12 -0.70
N ALA A 94 -11.87 -2.22 -2.02
CA ALA A 94 -10.68 -2.06 -2.85
C ALA A 94 -10.09 -0.63 -2.72
N GLY A 95 -10.94 0.40 -2.69
CA GLY A 95 -10.55 1.79 -2.42
C GLY A 95 -9.92 1.99 -1.05
N GLN A 96 -10.47 1.37 0.01
CA GLN A 96 -9.82 1.35 1.33
C GLN A 96 -8.46 0.66 1.28
N THR A 97 -8.32 -0.45 0.55
CA THR A 97 -7.02 -1.14 0.40
C THR A 97 -5.98 -0.25 -0.28
N VAL A 98 -6.37 0.47 -1.33
CA VAL A 98 -5.52 1.44 -2.02
C VAL A 98 -5.09 2.59 -1.08
N HIS A 99 -5.98 3.07 -0.22
CA HIS A 99 -5.63 4.03 0.83
C HIS A 99 -4.69 3.43 1.90
N ASP A 100 -4.99 2.25 2.43
CA ASP A 100 -4.20 1.57 3.45
C ASP A 100 -2.75 1.35 3.00
N VAL A 101 -2.54 0.97 1.74
CA VAL A 101 -1.19 0.83 1.14
C VAL A 101 -0.48 2.18 1.05
N ARG A 102 -1.19 3.27 0.74
CA ARG A 102 -0.61 4.62 0.71
C ARG A 102 -0.24 5.12 2.11
N LEU A 103 -0.97 4.75 3.16
CA LEU A 103 -0.57 5.01 4.55
C LEU A 103 0.65 4.18 4.98
N LEU A 104 0.71 2.90 4.57
CA LEU A 104 1.88 2.05 4.80
C LEU A 104 3.12 2.54 4.04
N LEU A 105 2.94 3.26 2.93
CA LEU A 105 3.99 3.83 2.09
C LEU A 105 4.00 5.38 2.13
N LYS A 106 3.76 5.95 3.33
CA LYS A 106 3.62 7.39 3.58
C LYS A 106 4.85 8.27 3.26
N HIS A 107 6.00 7.68 2.91
CA HIS A 107 7.23 8.40 2.60
C HIS A 107 7.62 8.37 1.10
N GLY A 108 6.89 7.66 0.22
CA GLY A 108 7.02 7.87 -1.22
C GLY A 108 6.84 6.68 -2.17
N ARG A 109 6.67 7.03 -3.46
CA ARG A 109 6.53 6.13 -4.62
C ARG A 109 7.85 5.74 -5.30
N GLY A 110 8.98 6.18 -4.77
CA GLY A 110 10.33 6.00 -5.31
C GLY A 110 10.66 6.87 -6.51
N ASN A 111 9.95 6.65 -7.62
CA ASN A 111 10.23 7.23 -8.93
C ASN A 111 9.28 8.36 -9.32
N VAL A 112 8.40 8.85 -8.44
CA VAL A 112 7.61 10.06 -8.71
C VAL A 112 8.33 11.30 -8.16
N LYS A 113 8.49 12.35 -8.99
CA LYS A 113 9.24 13.57 -8.64
C LYS A 113 8.56 14.39 -7.52
N ALA A 114 7.23 14.46 -7.55
CA ALA A 114 6.44 15.23 -6.56
C ALA A 114 6.65 14.76 -5.11
N ASP A 115 7.01 13.48 -4.91
CA ASP A 115 7.27 12.92 -3.59
C ASP A 115 8.68 13.27 -3.05
N ASP A 116 9.61 13.77 -3.87
CA ASP A 116 11.01 13.96 -3.46
C ASP A 116 11.19 15.07 -2.40
N ILE A 117 10.52 16.21 -2.57
CA ILE A 117 10.63 17.34 -1.63
C ILE A 117 9.92 17.04 -0.30
N PRO A 118 8.63 16.62 -0.26
CA PRO A 118 7.92 16.48 1.01
C PRO A 118 8.36 15.26 1.84
N SER A 119 9.09 14.31 1.25
CA SER A 119 9.74 13.19 1.96
C SER A 119 11.16 13.49 2.44
N TYR A 120 11.68 14.70 2.21
CA TYR A 120 13.11 15.06 2.38
C TYR A 120 14.06 14.06 1.69
N GLY A 121 13.72 13.67 0.46
CA GLY A 121 14.48 12.71 -0.36
C GLY A 121 14.30 11.23 0.03
N HIS A 122 13.60 10.93 1.13
CA HIS A 122 13.40 9.55 1.58
C HIS A 122 12.58 8.71 0.60
N ASN A 123 11.75 9.35 -0.23
CA ASN A 123 11.12 8.76 -1.41
C ASN A 123 12.12 7.91 -2.22
N GLY A 124 13.27 8.49 -2.57
CA GLY A 124 14.37 7.80 -3.26
C GLY A 124 15.11 6.81 -2.37
N ILE A 125 15.46 7.22 -1.15
CA ILE A 125 16.32 6.45 -0.23
C ILE A 125 15.63 5.16 0.23
N GLY A 126 14.45 5.25 0.83
CA GLY A 126 13.71 4.12 1.38
C GLY A 126 13.32 3.11 0.31
N SER A 127 12.80 3.59 -0.82
CA SER A 127 12.51 2.75 -1.99
C SER A 127 13.76 2.04 -2.53
N SER A 128 14.95 2.67 -2.43
CA SER A 128 16.21 2.05 -2.86
C SER A 128 16.60 0.88 -1.94
N VAL A 129 16.42 1.04 -0.63
CA VAL A 129 16.65 -0.04 0.35
C VAL A 129 15.66 -1.18 0.15
N ALA A 130 14.39 -0.88 -0.14
CA ALA A 130 13.38 -1.88 -0.46
C ALA A 130 13.71 -2.67 -1.74
N LYS A 131 14.06 -1.97 -2.83
CA LYS A 131 14.39 -2.58 -4.13
C LYS A 131 15.62 -3.50 -4.07
N MET A 132 16.58 -3.23 -3.17
CA MET A 132 17.79 -4.04 -2.97
C MET A 132 17.59 -5.30 -2.10
N ALA A 133 16.47 -5.47 -1.40
CA ALA A 133 16.37 -6.54 -0.39
C ALA A 133 16.59 -7.96 -0.99
N THR A 134 17.45 -8.74 -0.33
CA THR A 134 17.80 -10.11 -0.70
C THR A 134 16.76 -11.12 -0.19
N GLY A 135 16.79 -12.36 -0.67
CA GLY A 135 15.80 -13.39 -0.29
C GLY A 135 14.48 -13.38 -1.06
N GLY A 136 14.40 -12.60 -2.15
CA GLY A 136 13.28 -12.64 -3.11
C GLY A 136 12.16 -11.63 -2.84
N GLY A 137 11.02 -11.83 -3.51
CA GLY A 137 9.95 -10.83 -3.60
C GLY A 137 9.38 -10.39 -2.25
N SER A 138 9.09 -11.33 -1.34
CA SER A 138 8.50 -11.01 -0.03
C SER A 138 9.41 -10.13 0.83
N SER A 139 10.74 -10.30 0.75
CA SER A 139 11.69 -9.43 1.45
C SER A 139 11.64 -7.99 0.96
N LYS A 140 11.46 -7.78 -0.35
CA LYS A 140 11.33 -6.44 -0.93
C LYS A 140 10.04 -5.75 -0.51
N VAL A 141 8.93 -6.49 -0.46
CA VAL A 141 7.64 -5.97 0.03
C VAL A 141 7.70 -5.66 1.52
N ALA A 142 8.25 -6.55 2.35
CA ALA A 142 8.41 -6.27 3.79
C ALA A 142 9.32 -5.07 4.04
N ARG A 143 10.42 -4.93 3.29
CA ARG A 143 11.35 -3.81 3.44
C ARG A 143 10.81 -2.50 2.86
N ALA A 144 9.86 -2.55 1.92
CA ALA A 144 9.08 -1.39 1.49
C ALA A 144 8.19 -0.83 2.60
N VAL A 145 7.48 -1.70 3.33
CA VAL A 145 6.68 -1.30 4.51
C VAL A 145 7.57 -0.68 5.59
N VAL A 146 8.70 -1.31 5.90
CA VAL A 146 9.66 -0.84 6.92
C VAL A 146 10.30 0.50 6.56
N MET A 147 10.53 0.76 5.26
CA MET A 147 11.03 2.05 4.79
C MET A 147 9.91 3.07 4.55
N GLY A 148 8.64 2.67 4.64
CA GLY A 148 7.46 3.45 4.24
C GLY A 148 7.53 4.01 2.82
N ALA A 149 8.29 3.40 1.91
CA ALA A 149 8.51 3.90 0.55
C ALA A 149 8.82 2.74 -0.42
N ALA A 150 8.21 2.78 -1.61
CA ALA A 150 8.41 1.76 -2.64
C ALA A 150 8.03 2.21 -4.06
N VAL A 151 8.70 1.64 -5.06
CA VAL A 151 8.25 1.68 -6.47
C VAL A 151 7.16 0.64 -6.76
N CYS A 152 6.47 0.78 -7.89
CA CYS A 152 5.25 0.04 -8.23
C CYS A 152 5.35 -1.50 -8.14
N ASP A 153 6.51 -2.12 -8.41
CA ASP A 153 6.69 -3.57 -8.29
C ASP A 153 6.81 -4.11 -6.85
N GLN A 154 6.91 -3.23 -5.83
CA GLN A 154 6.62 -3.58 -4.43
C GLN A 154 5.19 -3.19 -4.03
N GLN A 155 4.65 -2.09 -4.56
CA GLN A 155 3.29 -1.63 -4.21
C GLN A 155 2.22 -2.62 -4.68
N ALA A 156 2.26 -3.03 -5.95
CA ALA A 156 1.26 -3.93 -6.54
C ALA A 156 1.09 -5.29 -5.82
N PRO A 157 2.16 -6.01 -5.39
CA PRO A 157 1.99 -7.18 -4.54
C PRO A 157 1.60 -6.84 -3.09
N LEU A 158 2.04 -5.70 -2.53
CA LEU A 158 1.60 -5.26 -1.20
C LEU A 158 0.08 -5.08 -1.16
N THR A 159 -0.51 -4.47 -2.21
CA THR A 159 -1.97 -4.30 -2.30
C THR A 159 -2.73 -5.63 -2.25
N ALA A 160 -2.22 -6.70 -2.88
CA ALA A 160 -2.81 -8.04 -2.78
C ALA A 160 -2.84 -8.56 -1.33
N MET A 161 -1.72 -8.41 -0.64
CA MET A 161 -1.51 -8.90 0.73
C MET A 161 -2.31 -8.08 1.75
N VAL A 162 -2.42 -6.76 1.55
CA VAL A 162 -3.31 -5.90 2.35
C VAL A 162 -4.78 -6.24 2.09
N HIS A 163 -5.18 -6.52 0.84
CA HIS A 163 -6.56 -6.87 0.49
C HIS A 163 -7.00 -8.24 1.03
N ALA A 164 -6.05 -9.13 1.33
CA ALA A 164 -6.31 -10.55 1.60
C ALA A 164 -7.49 -10.85 2.53
N PRO A 165 -7.64 -10.18 3.71
CA PRO A 165 -8.76 -10.44 4.62
C PRO A 165 -10.14 -10.13 4.02
N HIS A 166 -10.20 -9.22 3.04
CA HIS A 166 -11.43 -8.76 2.37
C HIS A 166 -11.81 -9.60 1.16
N MET A 167 -10.83 -10.25 0.52
CA MET A 167 -11.00 -11.03 -0.70
C MET A 167 -12.08 -12.10 -0.55
N ALA A 168 -12.95 -12.27 -1.54
CA ALA A 168 -13.93 -13.37 -1.57
C ALA A 168 -13.27 -14.70 -1.99
N ALA A 169 -13.91 -15.83 -1.67
CA ALA A 169 -13.36 -17.17 -1.96
C ALA A 169 -13.26 -17.50 -3.47
N ASN A 170 -13.99 -16.78 -4.32
CA ASN A 170 -13.96 -16.90 -5.78
C ASN A 170 -13.15 -15.77 -6.46
N GLU A 171 -12.37 -15.01 -5.70
CA GLU A 171 -11.55 -13.91 -6.19
C GLU A 171 -10.07 -14.27 -6.17
N GLN A 172 -9.33 -13.69 -7.14
CA GLN A 172 -7.89 -13.80 -7.24
C GLN A 172 -7.30 -12.41 -7.40
N SER A 173 -6.27 -12.09 -6.62
CA SER A 173 -5.44 -10.90 -6.84
C SER A 173 -4.22 -11.27 -7.69
N VAL A 174 -3.97 -10.48 -8.73
CA VAL A 174 -2.93 -10.73 -9.72
C VAL A 174 -2.20 -9.43 -10.02
N THR A 175 -0.86 -9.44 -10.03
CA THR A 175 -0.09 -8.30 -10.55
C THR A 175 -0.04 -8.36 -12.06
N PHE A 176 -0.25 -7.23 -12.72
CA PHE A 176 -0.05 -7.07 -14.17
C PHE A 176 1.03 -6.03 -14.45
N GLU A 177 1.71 -6.18 -15.59
CA GLU A 177 2.73 -5.24 -16.05
C GLU A 177 2.57 -4.91 -17.54
N ALA A 178 2.86 -3.67 -17.91
CA ALA A 178 2.87 -3.19 -19.29
C ALA A 178 3.85 -2.02 -19.46
N ARG A 179 4.14 -1.63 -20.70
CA ARG A 179 4.80 -0.34 -20.99
C ARG A 179 3.73 0.73 -21.23
N VAL A 180 3.34 1.46 -20.19
CA VAL A 180 2.25 2.46 -20.21
C VAL A 180 2.77 3.86 -20.56
N PRO A 181 1.94 4.79 -21.04
CA PRO A 181 2.31 6.20 -21.20
C PRO A 181 2.53 6.85 -19.84
N MET A 182 3.65 7.58 -19.70
CA MET A 182 3.95 8.44 -18.55
C MET A 182 4.64 9.72 -19.03
N LYS A 183 4.81 10.70 -18.14
CA LYS A 183 5.71 11.82 -18.36
C LYS A 183 6.94 11.65 -17.48
N GLU A 184 8.13 11.72 -18.05
CA GLU A 184 9.39 11.84 -17.32
C GLU A 184 9.64 13.32 -16.96
N ILE A 185 10.10 13.59 -15.74
CA ILE A 185 10.56 14.90 -15.28
C ILE A 185 12.08 14.89 -15.29
N LYS A 186 12.68 15.63 -16.23
CA LYS A 186 14.15 15.84 -16.26
C LYS A 186 14.59 16.76 -15.12
N ASP A 187 15.89 16.85 -14.87
CA ASP A 187 16.42 17.64 -13.74
C ASP A 187 16.29 19.15 -13.95
N GLU A 188 16.14 19.61 -15.20
CA GLU A 188 15.76 20.99 -15.54
C GLU A 188 14.24 21.25 -15.36
N GLY A 189 13.47 20.27 -14.89
CA GLY A 189 12.02 20.37 -14.65
C GLY A 189 11.14 20.08 -15.87
N ASN A 190 11.72 19.83 -17.04
CA ASN A 190 10.97 19.56 -18.28
C ASN A 190 10.19 18.23 -18.20
N GLU A 191 8.91 18.27 -18.58
CA GLU A 191 8.08 17.06 -18.79
C GLU A 191 8.31 16.49 -20.20
N ILE A 192 8.66 15.21 -20.31
CA ILE A 192 8.84 14.50 -21.59
C ILE A 192 7.92 13.26 -21.64
N PRO A 193 7.02 13.13 -22.64
CA PRO A 193 6.21 11.92 -22.82
C PRO A 193 7.09 10.69 -23.11
N VAL A 194 6.92 9.62 -22.34
CA VAL A 194 7.65 8.35 -22.45
C VAL A 194 6.70 7.15 -22.33
N ARG A 195 7.16 5.97 -22.75
CA ARG A 195 6.47 4.69 -22.51
C ARG A 195 7.33 3.78 -21.65
N THR A 196 7.10 3.78 -20.34
CA THR A 196 7.91 3.06 -19.34
C THR A 196 7.17 1.88 -18.73
N LYS A 197 7.89 0.96 -18.09
CA LYS A 197 7.29 -0.21 -17.46
C LYS A 197 6.60 0.17 -16.14
N HIS A 198 5.30 -0.12 -16.06
CA HIS A 198 4.50 -0.02 -14.83
C HIS A 198 4.00 -1.39 -14.38
N THR A 199 3.65 -1.50 -13.10
CA THR A 199 3.11 -2.72 -12.49
C THR A 199 1.98 -2.33 -11.52
N TRP A 200 0.77 -2.87 -11.73
CA TRP A 200 -0.40 -2.63 -10.89
C TRP A 200 -1.00 -3.95 -10.37
N ASN A 201 -1.98 -3.86 -9.47
CA ASN A 201 -2.74 -5.00 -8.98
C ASN A 201 -4.14 -5.06 -9.61
N GLU A 202 -4.63 -6.26 -9.92
CA GLU A 202 -5.99 -6.53 -10.35
C GLU A 202 -6.67 -7.55 -9.43
N LEU A 203 -7.86 -7.20 -8.94
CA LEU A 203 -8.77 -8.10 -8.24
C LEU A 203 -9.80 -8.66 -9.23
N GLN A 204 -9.65 -9.93 -9.58
CA GLN A 204 -10.44 -10.64 -10.59
C GLN A 204 -11.46 -11.57 -9.94
N ARG A 205 -12.58 -11.85 -10.61
CA ARG A 205 -13.58 -12.86 -10.24
C ARG A 205 -13.56 -13.96 -11.28
N ILE A 206 -12.98 -15.12 -10.94
CA ILE A 206 -12.74 -16.26 -11.86
C ILE A 206 -11.76 -15.96 -13.01
N SER A 207 -11.93 -14.86 -13.75
CA SER A 207 -11.11 -14.46 -14.91
C SER A 207 -10.95 -12.93 -15.03
N ARG A 208 -10.09 -12.48 -15.97
CA ARG A 208 -9.86 -11.07 -16.30
C ARG A 208 -10.92 -10.53 -17.25
N ASP A 209 -12.09 -10.18 -16.71
CA ASP A 209 -13.12 -9.41 -17.42
C ASP A 209 -12.94 -7.90 -17.16
N PRO A 210 -12.82 -7.03 -18.17
CA PRO A 210 -12.66 -5.58 -17.99
C PRO A 210 -13.80 -4.89 -17.21
N THR A 211 -15.02 -5.46 -17.20
CA THR A 211 -16.20 -4.86 -16.56
C THR A 211 -16.30 -5.14 -15.06
N SER A 212 -15.75 -6.26 -14.57
CA SER A 212 -15.77 -6.62 -13.14
C SER A 212 -14.39 -6.74 -12.47
N THR A 213 -13.29 -6.82 -13.24
CA THR A 213 -11.93 -6.73 -12.70
C THR A 213 -11.71 -5.34 -12.10
N VAL A 214 -11.18 -5.26 -10.88
CA VAL A 214 -10.87 -3.99 -10.21
C VAL A 214 -9.37 -3.78 -10.13
N VAL A 215 -8.90 -2.66 -10.69
CA VAL A 215 -7.52 -2.18 -10.57
C VAL A 215 -7.35 -1.53 -9.20
N MET A 216 -6.34 -1.99 -8.45
CA MET A 216 -5.98 -1.49 -7.12
C MET A 216 -4.55 -0.95 -7.16
N ASP A 217 -4.41 0.25 -7.73
CA ASP A 217 -3.12 0.91 -7.92
C ASP A 217 -2.87 1.98 -6.83
N ALA A 218 -1.98 1.67 -5.89
CA ALA A 218 -1.59 2.58 -4.82
C ALA A 218 -0.54 3.62 -5.25
N TRP A 219 0.17 3.36 -6.37
CA TRP A 219 1.26 4.19 -6.89
C TRP A 219 0.70 5.33 -7.75
N ALA A 220 -0.28 5.04 -8.59
CA ALA A 220 -1.07 6.06 -9.26
C ALA A 220 -1.92 6.88 -8.28
N ASN A 221 -2.43 8.02 -8.73
CA ASN A 221 -3.44 8.82 -8.02
C ASN A 221 -4.86 8.33 -8.34
N GLY A 222 -5.85 8.72 -7.53
CA GLY A 222 -7.25 8.29 -7.64
C GLY A 222 -7.64 7.06 -6.79
N PRO A 223 -8.90 6.59 -6.87
CA PRO A 223 -9.45 5.49 -6.07
C PRO A 223 -9.18 4.10 -6.71
N ALA A 224 -9.81 3.02 -6.22
CA ALA A 224 -9.85 1.77 -6.98
C ALA A 224 -10.93 1.87 -8.08
N VAL A 225 -10.68 1.25 -9.23
CA VAL A 225 -11.51 1.43 -10.45
C VAL A 225 -11.73 0.10 -11.17
N ARG A 226 -12.76 -0.02 -12.00
CA ARG A 226 -12.89 -1.16 -12.93
C ARG A 226 -11.79 -1.05 -14.00
N LEU A 227 -11.27 -2.20 -14.43
CA LEU A 227 -10.19 -2.25 -15.43
C LEU A 227 -10.52 -1.45 -16.69
N LYS A 228 -11.75 -1.54 -17.22
CA LYS A 228 -12.15 -0.80 -18.43
C LYS A 228 -12.07 0.72 -18.33
N ASP A 229 -12.23 1.28 -17.14
CA ASP A 229 -12.21 2.73 -16.87
C ASP A 229 -10.82 3.22 -16.44
N SER A 230 -9.84 2.31 -16.38
CA SER A 230 -8.47 2.63 -15.97
C SER A 230 -7.61 3.09 -17.14
N ALA A 231 -6.62 3.94 -16.84
CA ALA A 231 -5.57 4.33 -17.79
C ALA A 231 -4.74 3.13 -18.31
N TRP A 232 -4.83 1.97 -17.65
CA TRP A 232 -4.10 0.74 -18.00
C TRP A 232 -4.89 -0.18 -18.94
N ASN A 233 -6.17 0.13 -19.25
CA ASN A 233 -7.06 -0.75 -20.01
C ASN A 233 -6.56 -1.06 -21.44
N ALA A 234 -6.10 -0.02 -22.15
CA ALA A 234 -5.74 -0.09 -23.56
C ALA A 234 -4.39 -0.80 -23.81
N GLU A 235 -3.66 -1.16 -22.75
CA GLU A 235 -2.28 -1.63 -22.84
C GLU A 235 -2.19 -3.17 -22.83
N PRO A 236 -1.33 -3.78 -23.66
CA PRO A 236 -1.19 -5.24 -23.75
C PRO A 236 -0.42 -5.79 -22.53
N ALA A 237 -1.12 -5.86 -21.40
CA ALA A 237 -0.57 -6.23 -20.11
C ALA A 237 -0.28 -7.73 -20.00
N THR A 238 0.92 -8.07 -19.52
CA THR A 238 1.30 -9.44 -19.19
C THR A 238 1.06 -9.72 -17.70
N LYS A 239 0.79 -10.99 -17.37
CA LYS A 239 0.65 -11.43 -15.98
C LYS A 239 2.02 -11.43 -15.31
N GLY A 240 2.18 -10.57 -14.31
CA GLY A 240 3.41 -10.45 -13.52
C GLY A 240 3.62 -11.62 -12.55
N ALA A 241 4.72 -11.58 -11.81
CA ALA A 241 5.19 -12.69 -10.98
C ALA A 241 4.28 -13.09 -9.80
N TRP A 242 3.25 -12.30 -9.47
CA TRP A 242 2.35 -12.56 -8.35
C TRP A 242 0.93 -12.90 -8.79
N SER A 243 0.45 -14.03 -8.28
CA SER A 243 -0.93 -14.52 -8.43
C SER A 243 -1.31 -15.15 -7.10
N MET A 244 -2.36 -14.66 -6.46
CA MET A 244 -2.75 -15.04 -5.10
C MET A 244 -4.27 -15.19 -5.02
N ASP A 245 -4.73 -16.39 -4.67
CA ASP A 245 -6.01 -16.57 -3.98
C ASP A 245 -5.95 -15.98 -2.55
N LYS A 246 -7.10 -15.97 -1.86
CA LYS A 246 -7.21 -15.47 -0.48
C LYS A 246 -6.19 -16.11 0.46
N SER A 247 -6.16 -17.44 0.55
CA SER A 247 -5.33 -18.18 1.50
C SER A 247 -3.84 -17.90 1.30
N ARG A 248 -3.39 -17.81 0.05
CA ARG A 248 -2.02 -17.44 -0.30
C ARG A 248 -1.70 -15.99 0.01
N ALA A 249 -2.64 -15.07 -0.20
CA ALA A 249 -2.48 -13.66 0.13
C ALA A 249 -2.43 -13.44 1.67
N GLU A 250 -3.27 -14.14 2.44
CA GLU A 250 -3.28 -14.10 3.91
C GLU A 250 -1.98 -14.67 4.50
N LEU A 251 -1.51 -15.83 4.02
CA LEU A 251 -0.22 -16.40 4.41
C LEU A 251 0.97 -15.46 4.11
N LEU A 252 0.93 -14.74 2.98
CA LEU A 252 1.96 -13.77 2.63
C LEU A 252 1.87 -12.49 3.48
N LYS A 253 0.65 -12.06 3.85
CA LYS A 253 0.41 -10.95 4.78
C LYS A 253 1.00 -11.25 6.15
N GLU A 254 0.65 -12.38 6.76
CA GLU A 254 1.18 -12.81 8.06
C GLU A 254 2.71 -12.93 8.05
N ARG A 255 3.28 -13.46 6.97
CA ARG A 255 4.73 -13.56 6.80
C ARG A 255 5.40 -12.19 6.76
N ILE A 256 4.78 -11.17 6.16
CA ILE A 256 5.32 -9.81 6.15
C ILE A 256 5.15 -9.16 7.51
N GLU A 257 4.01 -9.32 8.17
CA GLU A 257 3.73 -8.83 9.53
C GLU A 257 4.73 -9.34 10.57
N GLY A 258 5.16 -10.60 10.45
CA GLY A 258 6.24 -11.17 11.25
C GLY A 258 7.65 -10.72 10.84
N LEU A 259 7.88 -10.35 9.58
CA LEU A 259 9.18 -9.88 9.09
C LEU A 259 9.45 -8.40 9.41
N VAL A 260 8.43 -7.53 9.34
CA VAL A 260 8.56 -6.08 9.53
C VAL A 260 9.36 -5.69 10.79
N PRO A 261 9.04 -6.16 12.02
CA PRO A 261 9.83 -5.81 13.21
C PRO A 261 11.26 -6.37 13.13
N LEU A 262 11.42 -7.61 12.62
CA LEU A 262 12.72 -8.27 12.52
C LEU A 262 13.69 -7.62 11.52
N ILE A 263 13.19 -6.77 10.61
CA ILE A 263 13.99 -6.11 9.59
C ILE A 263 14.04 -4.57 9.71
N HIS A 264 13.53 -4.00 10.80
CA HIS A 264 13.66 -2.57 11.08
C HIS A 264 15.15 -2.16 11.15
N PRO A 265 15.59 -0.97 10.69
CA PRO A 265 16.99 -0.54 10.79
C PRO A 265 17.56 -0.56 12.22
N ASP A 266 16.72 -0.48 13.26
CA ASP A 266 17.16 -0.54 14.66
C ASP A 266 17.43 -1.98 15.15
N HIS A 267 17.09 -2.98 14.34
CA HIS A 267 17.16 -4.40 14.70
C HIS A 267 17.94 -5.24 13.67
N ASP A 268 17.79 -4.94 12.36
CA ASP A 268 18.61 -5.52 11.28
C ASP A 268 19.75 -4.58 10.90
N SER A 269 20.98 -4.95 11.30
CA SER A 269 22.21 -4.24 10.95
C SER A 269 22.46 -4.18 9.43
N VAL A 270 21.90 -5.10 8.65
CA VAL A 270 21.94 -5.11 7.18
C VAL A 270 20.94 -4.11 6.60
N THR A 271 19.74 -3.92 7.18
CA THR A 271 18.87 -2.77 6.85
C THR A 271 19.60 -1.48 7.18
N ALA A 272 20.18 -1.36 8.39
CA ALA A 272 20.88 -0.16 8.82
C ALA A 272 22.06 0.21 7.91
N ALA A 273 22.86 -0.77 7.49
CA ALA A 273 23.97 -0.57 6.56
C ALA A 273 23.49 -0.16 5.16
N ASN A 274 22.44 -0.80 4.64
CA ASN A 274 21.84 -0.42 3.36
C ASN A 274 21.21 0.98 3.40
N LEU A 275 20.56 1.37 4.50
CA LEU A 275 20.00 2.70 4.70
C LEU A 275 21.10 3.77 4.75
N ARG A 276 22.19 3.55 5.51
CA ARG A 276 23.36 4.45 5.52
C ARG A 276 23.98 4.59 4.13
N CYS A 277 24.14 3.49 3.40
CA CYS A 277 24.63 3.49 2.02
C CYS A 277 23.71 4.30 1.09
N ARG A 278 22.39 4.08 1.16
CA ARG A 278 21.40 4.75 0.29
C ARG A 278 21.06 6.18 0.70
N ARG A 279 21.32 6.61 1.95
CA ARG A 279 21.33 8.04 2.35
C ARG A 279 22.44 8.81 1.60
N ASN A 280 23.60 8.19 1.37
CA ASN A 280 24.72 8.82 0.65
C ASN A 280 24.63 8.67 -0.88
N ALA A 281 24.10 7.54 -1.35
CA ALA A 281 23.94 7.24 -2.78
C ALA A 281 22.62 6.50 -3.05
N PRO A 282 21.49 7.21 -3.21
CA PRO A 282 20.24 6.63 -3.69
C PRO A 282 20.44 5.92 -5.04
N VAL A 283 19.51 5.02 -5.42
CA VAL A 283 19.49 4.52 -6.80
C VAL A 283 18.98 5.64 -7.70
N SER A 284 19.75 5.97 -8.75
CA SER A 284 19.27 6.87 -9.80
C SER A 284 18.14 6.20 -10.59
N TRP A 285 17.01 6.87 -10.69
CA TRP A 285 15.86 6.47 -11.50
C TRP A 285 15.44 7.64 -12.36
N GLU A 286 14.95 7.34 -13.57
CA GLU A 286 14.01 8.21 -14.26
C GLU A 286 12.89 8.61 -13.29
N LYS A 287 12.66 9.92 -13.15
CA LYS A 287 11.60 10.46 -12.31
C LYS A 287 10.38 10.75 -13.18
N TYR A 288 9.20 10.41 -12.72
CA TYR A 288 7.96 10.62 -13.46
C TYR A 288 7.03 11.63 -12.78
N ALA A 289 6.14 12.22 -13.57
CA ALA A 289 4.99 12.97 -13.08
C ALA A 289 3.99 12.03 -12.37
N GLU A 290 3.04 12.62 -11.64
CA GLU A 290 1.94 11.86 -11.05
C GLU A 290 1.01 11.32 -12.14
N SER A 291 0.89 10.00 -12.25
CA SER A 291 -0.06 9.37 -13.17
C SER A 291 -1.40 9.11 -12.45
N GLN A 292 -2.51 9.26 -13.17
CA GLN A 292 -3.84 8.91 -12.67
C GLN A 292 -4.19 7.46 -13.01
N VAL A 293 -4.93 6.79 -12.13
CA VAL A 293 -5.44 5.44 -12.39
C VAL A 293 -6.68 5.44 -13.29
N ILE A 294 -7.48 6.52 -13.26
CA ILE A 294 -8.65 6.73 -14.12
C ILE A 294 -8.18 7.19 -15.51
N SER A 295 -8.79 6.67 -16.58
CA SER A 295 -8.48 7.12 -17.95
C SER A 295 -9.05 8.52 -18.23
N ALA A 296 -8.34 9.30 -19.06
CA ALA A 296 -8.80 10.63 -19.45
C ALA A 296 -10.10 10.56 -20.28
N GLU A 297 -10.27 9.48 -21.05
CA GLU A 297 -11.46 9.17 -21.83
C GLU A 297 -12.68 8.95 -20.93
N PHE A 298 -12.53 8.19 -19.83
CA PHE A 298 -13.60 7.99 -18.85
C PHE A 298 -13.93 9.28 -18.11
N ALA A 299 -12.92 9.99 -17.59
CA ALA A 299 -13.13 11.24 -16.86
C ALA A 299 -13.84 12.31 -17.69
N ASN A 300 -13.47 12.46 -18.98
CA ASN A 300 -14.17 13.36 -19.90
C ASN A 300 -15.59 12.87 -20.24
N SER A 301 -15.80 11.56 -20.39
CA SER A 301 -17.14 11.00 -20.61
C SER A 301 -18.07 11.26 -19.42
N VAL A 302 -17.57 11.10 -18.19
CA VAL A 302 -18.28 11.43 -16.95
C VAL A 302 -18.61 12.92 -16.87
N ARG A 303 -17.63 13.81 -17.11
CA ARG A 303 -17.83 15.27 -17.09
C ARG A 303 -18.89 15.72 -18.10
N ASN A 304 -18.87 15.16 -19.30
CA ASN A 304 -19.88 15.41 -20.34
C ASN A 304 -21.26 14.91 -19.91
N ALA A 305 -21.35 13.69 -19.37
CA ALA A 305 -22.62 13.13 -18.89
C ALA A 305 -23.22 13.94 -17.73
N LEU A 306 -22.40 14.31 -16.73
CA LEU A 306 -22.80 15.17 -15.62
C LEU A 306 -23.37 16.51 -16.10
N SER A 307 -22.77 17.13 -17.12
CA SER A 307 -23.23 18.42 -17.67
C SER A 307 -24.67 18.36 -18.24
N CYS A 308 -25.16 17.18 -18.60
CA CYS A 308 -26.51 16.94 -19.08
C CYS A 308 -27.52 16.62 -17.96
N VAL A 309 -27.06 16.32 -16.73
CA VAL A 309 -27.92 15.96 -15.60
C VAL A 309 -28.26 17.21 -14.77
N PRO A 310 -29.55 17.52 -14.53
CA PRO A 310 -29.96 18.62 -13.65
C PRO A 310 -29.35 18.52 -12.24
N ALA A 311 -28.90 19.64 -11.67
CA ALA A 311 -28.21 19.67 -10.37
C ALA A 311 -28.96 18.99 -9.19
N PRO A 312 -30.31 19.01 -9.09
CA PRO A 312 -31.03 18.21 -8.08
C PRO A 312 -30.82 16.70 -8.27
N GLN A 313 -30.92 16.22 -9.51
CA GLN A 313 -30.71 14.81 -9.85
C GLN A 313 -29.24 14.39 -9.65
N GLN A 314 -28.27 15.30 -9.88
CA GLN A 314 -26.87 15.03 -9.53
C GLN A 314 -26.72 14.74 -8.03
N ARG A 315 -27.36 15.54 -7.15
CA ARG A 315 -27.36 15.31 -5.69
C ARG A 315 -28.02 13.99 -5.30
N GLU A 316 -29.17 13.67 -5.90
CA GLU A 316 -29.86 12.40 -5.68
C GLU A 316 -28.97 11.19 -6.03
N ILE A 317 -28.28 11.26 -7.18
CA ILE A 317 -27.33 10.23 -7.61
C ILE A 317 -26.15 10.15 -6.66
N ALA A 318 -25.46 11.26 -6.37
CA ALA A 318 -24.32 11.27 -5.43
C ALA A 318 -24.69 10.69 -4.05
N SER A 319 -25.87 11.06 -3.54
CA SER A 319 -26.45 10.54 -2.30
C SER A 319 -26.65 9.02 -2.34
N ARG A 320 -27.26 8.50 -3.43
CA ARG A 320 -27.43 7.06 -3.65
C ARG A 320 -26.07 6.33 -3.74
N MET A 321 -25.11 6.88 -4.45
CA MET A 321 -23.78 6.28 -4.66
C MET A 321 -22.96 6.19 -3.36
N ILE A 322 -23.11 7.17 -2.46
CA ILE A 322 -22.60 7.11 -1.08
C ILE A 322 -23.30 5.99 -0.29
N GLN A 323 -24.63 5.96 -0.30
CA GLN A 323 -25.42 4.99 0.48
C GLN A 323 -25.14 3.54 0.04
N GLU A 324 -24.97 3.27 -1.26
CA GLU A 324 -24.67 1.93 -1.76
C GLU A 324 -23.25 1.45 -1.44
N ALA A 325 -22.27 2.35 -1.47
CA ALA A 325 -20.87 2.03 -1.17
C ALA A 325 -20.59 1.93 0.34
N TYR A 326 -21.07 2.91 1.12
CA TYR A 326 -20.72 3.13 2.52
C TYR A 326 -21.88 2.96 3.50
N GLY A 327 -23.14 3.08 3.06
CA GLY A 327 -24.31 2.85 3.92
C GLY A 327 -24.68 3.99 4.86
N THR A 328 -24.03 5.15 4.75
CA THR A 328 -24.31 6.38 5.51
C THR A 328 -25.80 6.77 5.41
N ASP A 329 -26.38 7.34 6.47
CA ASP A 329 -27.77 7.81 6.47
C ASP A 329 -27.91 9.11 5.66
N PRO A 330 -28.73 9.15 4.59
CA PRO A 330 -29.03 10.37 3.85
C PRO A 330 -29.64 11.50 4.69
N GLY A 331 -30.23 11.20 5.86
CA GLY A 331 -30.72 12.21 6.80
C GLY A 331 -29.61 12.96 7.57
N SER A 332 -28.38 12.44 7.59
CA SER A 332 -27.29 13.00 8.40
C SER A 332 -26.58 14.18 7.73
N HIS A 333 -26.16 15.17 8.52
CA HIS A 333 -25.33 16.28 8.03
C HIS A 333 -24.04 15.78 7.36
N ALA A 334 -23.38 14.78 7.96
CA ALA A 334 -22.18 14.16 7.44
C ALA A 334 -22.35 13.55 6.03
N HIS A 335 -23.55 13.10 5.67
CA HIS A 335 -23.88 12.63 4.32
C HIS A 335 -24.11 13.79 3.36
N GLN A 336 -24.80 14.85 3.79
CA GLN A 336 -25.06 16.02 2.93
C GLN A 336 -23.76 16.77 2.57
N ASP A 337 -22.83 16.93 3.52
CA ASP A 337 -21.49 17.49 3.25
C ASP A 337 -20.67 16.59 2.30
N ALA A 338 -20.83 15.27 2.42
CA ALA A 338 -20.21 14.30 1.53
C ALA A 338 -20.82 14.32 0.11
N VAL A 339 -22.11 14.61 -0.05
CA VAL A 339 -22.77 14.75 -1.38
C VAL A 339 -22.11 15.85 -2.21
N GLU A 340 -21.97 17.06 -1.68
CA GLU A 340 -21.31 18.16 -2.40
C GLU A 340 -19.83 17.85 -2.70
N SER A 341 -19.13 17.21 -1.74
CA SER A 341 -17.74 16.77 -1.92
C SER A 341 -17.59 15.73 -3.03
N VAL A 342 -18.54 14.80 -3.14
CA VAL A 342 -18.62 13.79 -4.21
C VAL A 342 -18.90 14.44 -5.57
N LEU A 343 -19.79 15.44 -5.63
CA LEU A 343 -20.08 16.18 -6.86
C LEU A 343 -18.86 16.93 -7.41
N VAL A 344 -18.09 17.59 -6.53
CA VAL A 344 -16.83 18.24 -6.91
C VAL A 344 -15.83 17.20 -7.43
N ALA A 345 -15.60 16.11 -6.70
CA ALA A 345 -14.68 15.06 -7.12
C ALA A 345 -15.10 14.37 -8.44
N ALA A 346 -16.39 14.20 -8.70
CA ALA A 346 -16.90 13.53 -9.91
C ALA A 346 -16.68 14.37 -11.20
N ASN A 347 -16.57 15.70 -11.08
CA ASN A 347 -16.19 16.57 -12.20
C ASN A 347 -14.66 16.60 -12.45
N HIS A 348 -13.87 16.04 -11.53
CA HIS A 348 -12.41 16.11 -11.47
C HIS A 348 -11.74 14.73 -11.33
N LEU A 349 -12.35 13.68 -11.90
CA LEU A 349 -11.83 12.30 -11.84
C LEU A 349 -10.41 12.13 -12.43
N ASP A 350 -10.03 12.99 -13.37
CA ASP A 350 -8.69 13.09 -14.00
C ASP A 350 -7.66 13.87 -13.17
N SER A 351 -8.06 14.41 -12.02
CA SER A 351 -7.25 15.31 -11.18
C SER A 351 -7.35 14.99 -9.69
N LEU A 352 -7.90 13.82 -9.34
CA LEU A 352 -7.96 13.35 -7.96
C LEU A 352 -6.55 13.19 -7.36
N THR A 353 -6.42 13.54 -6.09
CA THR A 353 -5.16 13.48 -5.33
C THR A 353 -5.05 12.18 -4.53
N ARG A 354 -3.98 12.04 -3.75
CA ARG A 354 -3.81 10.98 -2.74
C ARG A 354 -3.33 11.61 -1.42
N PRO A 355 -3.25 10.87 -0.29
CA PRO A 355 -2.64 11.39 0.93
C PRO A 355 -1.22 11.91 0.66
N ALA A 356 -0.88 13.06 1.25
CA ALA A 356 0.43 13.68 1.10
C ALA A 356 1.53 12.79 1.69
N VAL A 357 2.72 12.78 1.05
CA VAL A 357 3.89 12.12 1.66
C VAL A 357 4.49 13.01 2.74
N VAL A 358 5.05 12.37 3.75
CA VAL A 358 5.69 13.01 4.91
C VAL A 358 7.15 12.56 5.01
N PRO A 359 8.05 13.33 5.65
CA PRO A 359 9.40 12.87 5.92
C PRO A 359 9.39 11.67 6.90
N PRO A 360 10.48 10.87 6.93
CA PRO A 360 10.69 9.89 7.99
C PRO A 360 10.84 10.58 9.35
N GLU A 361 10.51 9.85 10.41
CA GLU A 361 10.60 10.33 11.81
C GLU A 361 12.04 10.26 12.38
N TYR A 362 13.04 9.88 11.55
CA TYR A 362 14.43 9.51 11.91
C TYR A 362 15.45 9.76 10.78
#